data_AF-A0A8H9M765-F1
#
_entry.id   AF-A0A8H9M765-F1
#
_cell.length_a   1.000
_cell.length_b   1.000
_cell.length_c   1.000
_cell.angle_alpha   90.00
_cell.angle_beta   90.00
_cell.angle_gamma   90.00
#
_symmetry.space_group_name_H-M   'P 1'
#
loop_
_entity.id
_entity.type
_entity.pdbx_description
1 polymer ?
#
loop_
_entity_poly.entity_id
_entity_poly.type
_entity_poly.pdbx_seq_one_letter_code
_entity_poly.pdbx_strand_id
1 'polypeptide(L)'
;MANTAAAVPPVRLRLAEDGTACRSGDIAAALATLARSAIELVSGVDSALIRECGAEECTRLYVDRSARRSRRWCDMRSCGNRAKAQNFRRRRAAAGAVA
;
A
#
# COMPACT_ATOMS: atom_id res chain seq x y z
N MET A 1 1.19 -1.85 -19.76
CA MET A 1 0.07 -1.21 -19.03
C MET A 1 0.51 0.06 -18.31
N ALA A 2 1.45 0.02 -17.35
CA ALA A 2 1.89 1.24 -16.63
C ALA A 2 2.48 2.32 -17.58
N ASN A 3 3.40 1.94 -18.48
CA ASN A 3 3.99 2.88 -19.44
C ASN A 3 2.95 3.54 -20.35
N THR A 4 1.93 2.79 -20.79
CA THR A 4 0.84 3.29 -21.62
C THR A 4 0.01 4.34 -20.89
N ALA A 5 -0.37 4.07 -19.63
CA ALA A 5 -1.10 5.04 -18.83
C ALA A 5 -0.24 6.27 -18.48
N ALA A 6 1.04 6.07 -18.18
CA ALA A 6 1.97 7.15 -17.86
C ALA A 6 2.24 8.10 -19.04
N ALA A 7 2.07 7.64 -20.28
CA ALA A 7 2.24 8.46 -21.48
C ALA A 7 1.18 9.57 -21.64
N VAL A 8 0.03 9.42 -20.98
CA VAL A 8 -1.03 10.44 -20.95
C VAL A 8 -0.58 11.63 -20.07
N PRO A 9 -1.01 12.88 -20.37
CA PRO A 9 -0.76 14.02 -19.50
C PRO A 9 -1.31 13.80 -18.07
N PRO A 10 -0.50 14.00 -17.01
CA PRO A 10 -0.94 13.81 -15.63
C PRO A 10 -1.87 14.94 -15.16
N VAL A 11 -2.44 14.78 -13.96
CA VAL A 11 -3.24 15.84 -13.32
C VAL A 11 -2.46 17.15 -13.25
N ARG A 12 -3.10 18.25 -13.61
CA ARG A 12 -2.50 19.59 -13.52
C ARG A 12 -2.64 20.11 -12.10
N LEU A 13 -1.52 20.48 -11.49
CA LEU A 13 -1.46 21.21 -10.24
C LEU A 13 -1.45 22.71 -10.55
N ARG A 14 -2.34 23.48 -9.93
CA ARG A 14 -2.35 24.95 -10.01
C ARG A 14 -2.44 25.52 -8.60
N LEU A 15 -1.87 26.71 -8.41
CA LEU A 15 -2.10 27.52 -7.23
C LEU A 15 -3.40 28.31 -7.45
N ALA A 16 -4.39 28.14 -6.59
CA ALA A 16 -5.61 28.91 -6.61
C ALA A 16 -5.37 30.32 -6.03
N GLU A 17 -6.29 31.25 -6.29
CA GLU A 17 -6.17 32.64 -5.87
C GLU A 17 -6.14 32.80 -4.34
N ASP A 18 -6.75 31.87 -3.61
CA ASP A 18 -6.73 31.80 -2.14
C ASP A 18 -5.43 31.18 -1.57
N GLY A 19 -4.45 30.88 -2.42
CA GLY A 19 -3.17 30.28 -2.04
C GLY A 19 -3.22 28.76 -1.84
N THR A 20 -4.35 28.11 -2.07
CA THR A 20 -4.47 26.65 -1.97
C THR A 20 -4.04 25.94 -3.25
N ALA A 21 -3.58 24.70 -3.13
CA ALA A 21 -3.23 23.90 -4.31
C ALA A 21 -4.48 23.18 -4.86
N CYS A 22 -4.84 23.44 -6.12
CA CYS A 22 -5.90 22.72 -6.81
C CYS A 22 -5.35 21.73 -7.85
N ARG A 23 -5.96 20.54 -7.91
CA ARG A 23 -5.67 19.52 -8.92
C ARG A 23 -6.83 19.43 -9.89
N SER A 24 -6.54 19.43 -11.19
CA SER A 24 -7.56 19.34 -12.24
C SER A 24 -7.14 18.32 -13.30
N GLY A 25 -8.12 17.60 -13.84
CA GLY A 25 -7.91 16.55 -14.82
C GLY A 25 -9.09 15.59 -14.84
N ASP A 26 -9.17 14.76 -15.88
CA ASP A 26 -10.13 13.68 -15.98
C ASP A 26 -9.56 12.38 -15.35
N ILE A 27 -10.30 11.28 -15.47
CA ILE A 27 -9.88 9.97 -14.96
C ILE A 27 -8.59 9.49 -15.62
N ALA A 28 -8.39 9.77 -16.91
CA ALA A 28 -7.18 9.38 -17.63
C ALA A 28 -5.95 10.11 -17.06
N ALA A 29 -6.07 11.41 -16.77
CA ALA A 29 -5.02 12.18 -16.12
C ALA A 29 -4.72 11.67 -14.70
N ALA A 30 -5.73 11.28 -13.93
CA ALA A 30 -5.56 10.68 -12.60
C ALA A 30 -4.79 9.35 -12.68
N LEU A 31 -5.16 8.47 -13.62
CA LEU A 31 -4.45 7.21 -13.86
C LEU A 31 -3.01 7.44 -14.32
N ALA A 32 -2.76 8.43 -15.17
CA ALA A 32 -1.43 8.79 -15.61
C ALA A 32 -0.53 9.22 -14.44
N THR A 33 -1.06 10.03 -13.52
CA THR A 33 -0.36 10.42 -12.29
C THR A 33 -0.01 9.21 -11.43
N LEU A 34 -0.97 8.31 -11.19
CA LEU A 34 -0.72 7.09 -10.42
C LEU A 34 0.28 6.17 -11.11
N ALA A 35 0.21 6.00 -12.42
CA ALA A 35 1.12 5.18 -13.19
C ALA A 35 2.56 5.71 -13.13
N ARG A 36 2.75 7.03 -13.22
CA ARG A 36 4.07 7.66 -13.06
C ARG A 36 4.64 7.44 -11.67
N SER A 37 3.86 7.70 -10.62
CA SER A 37 4.30 7.43 -9.24
C SER A 37 4.60 5.96 -8.98
N ALA A 38 3.83 5.04 -9.58
CA ALA A 38 4.11 3.62 -9.50
C ALA A 38 5.44 3.24 -10.17
N ILE A 39 5.71 3.78 -11.37
CA ILE A 39 6.98 3.59 -12.08
C ILE A 39 8.15 4.09 -11.23
N GLU A 40 8.07 5.31 -10.72
CA GLU A 40 9.10 5.90 -9.84
C GLU A 40 9.34 5.05 -8.59
N LEU A 41 8.29 4.53 -7.97
CA LEU A 41 8.39 3.68 -6.79
C LEU A 41 9.10 2.35 -7.09
N VAL A 42 8.74 1.67 -8.19
CA VAL A 42 9.31 0.36 -8.53
C VAL A 42 10.70 0.44 -9.14
N SER A 43 11.07 1.58 -9.75
CA SER A 43 12.42 1.81 -10.27
C SER A 43 13.34 2.53 -9.30
N GLY A 44 12.79 3.10 -8.21
CA GLY A 44 13.52 3.95 -7.28
C GLY A 44 14.21 3.19 -6.13
N VAL A 45 14.77 3.96 -5.20
CA VAL A 45 15.49 3.45 -4.01
C VAL A 45 14.62 2.62 -3.06
N ASP A 46 13.30 2.89 -3.07
CA ASP A 46 12.33 2.18 -2.24
C ASP A 46 11.88 0.84 -2.86
N SER A 47 12.29 0.51 -4.09
CA SER A 47 11.89 -0.71 -4.80
C SER A 47 12.17 -1.98 -3.98
N ALA A 48 13.37 -2.06 -3.38
CA ALA A 48 13.78 -3.17 -2.51
C ALA A 48 13.01 -3.25 -1.19
N LEU A 49 12.25 -2.20 -0.83
CA LEU A 49 11.44 -2.14 0.38
C LEU A 49 9.99 -2.58 0.13
N ILE A 50 9.59 -2.82 -1.12
CA ILE A 50 8.26 -3.30 -1.45
C ILE A 50 8.13 -4.75 -0.99
N ARG A 51 7.06 -5.02 -0.24
CA ARG A 51 6.74 -6.33 0.33
C ARG A 51 5.27 -6.66 0.12
N GLU A 52 4.98 -7.94 -0.01
CA GLU A 52 3.62 -8.47 0.09
C GLU A 52 3.21 -8.65 1.55
N CYS A 53 1.92 -8.45 1.83
CA CYS A 53 1.36 -8.75 3.13
C CYS A 53 1.51 -10.24 3.45
N GLY A 54 2.04 -10.60 4.61
CA GLY A 54 2.19 -11.99 5.01
C GLY A 54 0.89 -12.72 5.38
N ALA A 55 -0.28 -12.14 5.08
CA ALA A 55 -1.60 -12.72 5.36
C ALA A 55 -2.10 -13.39 4.09
N GLU A 56 -2.48 -14.67 4.21
CA GLU A 56 -2.76 -15.56 3.08
C GLU A 56 -3.82 -15.01 2.11
N GLU A 57 -4.88 -14.37 2.62
CA GLU A 57 -5.95 -13.80 1.81
C GLU A 57 -5.71 -12.31 1.43
N CYS A 58 -4.56 -11.73 1.77
CA CYS A 58 -4.28 -10.31 1.56
C CYS A 58 -3.28 -10.09 0.44
N THR A 59 -3.76 -9.52 -0.68
CA THR A 59 -2.95 -9.22 -1.87
C THR A 59 -2.30 -7.84 -1.86
N ARG A 60 -2.32 -7.13 -0.71
CA ARG A 60 -1.83 -5.76 -0.63
C ARG A 60 -0.31 -5.72 -0.56
N LEU A 61 0.29 -4.86 -1.38
CA LEU A 61 1.69 -4.46 -1.30
C LEU A 61 1.86 -3.31 -0.29
N TYR A 62 3.04 -3.22 0.32
CA TYR A 62 3.43 -2.09 1.15
C TYR A 62 4.94 -1.83 1.07
N VAL A 63 5.34 -0.60 1.38
CA VAL A 63 6.75 -0.23 1.54
C VAL A 63 7.14 -0.42 3.00
N ASP A 64 8.07 -1.32 3.28
CA ASP A 64 8.56 -1.58 4.63
C ASP A 64 9.57 -0.50 5.06
N ARG A 65 9.04 0.60 5.60
CA ARG A 65 9.83 1.67 6.22
C ARG A 65 10.19 1.41 7.69
N SER A 66 9.96 0.20 8.22
CA SER A 66 10.34 -0.11 9.61
C SER A 66 11.86 -0.11 9.79
N ALA A 67 12.33 0.28 10.98
CA ALA A 67 13.76 0.43 11.27
C ALA A 67 14.58 -0.84 11.01
N ARG A 68 13.99 -2.02 11.23
CA ARG A 68 14.63 -3.33 11.05
C ARG A 68 14.11 -4.11 9.84
N ARG A 69 13.31 -3.49 8.97
CA ARG A 69 12.67 -4.15 7.81
C ARG A 69 11.96 -5.47 8.17
N SER A 70 11.32 -5.45 9.34
CA SER A 70 10.73 -6.63 9.98
C SER A 70 9.21 -6.61 9.99
N ARG A 71 8.59 -5.65 9.28
CA ARG A 71 7.14 -5.56 9.21
C ARG A 71 6.64 -6.73 8.37
N ARG A 72 5.65 -7.46 8.89
CA ARG A 72 5.03 -8.61 8.20
C ARG A 72 3.66 -8.30 7.57
N TRP A 73 2.98 -7.24 8.02
CA TRP A 73 1.58 -6.97 7.66
C TRP A 73 1.44 -5.60 7.02
N CYS A 74 0.62 -5.49 5.96
CA CYS A 74 0.38 -4.24 5.24
C CYS A 74 -0.20 -3.11 6.11
N ASP A 75 -0.85 -3.46 7.22
CA ASP A 75 -1.41 -2.55 8.22
C ASP A 75 -1.68 -3.32 9.53
N MET A 76 -1.40 -2.66 10.66
CA MET A 76 -1.57 -3.27 11.98
C MET A 76 -3.05 -3.33 12.39
N ARG A 77 -3.85 -2.32 12.02
CA ARG A 77 -5.28 -2.25 12.39
C ARG A 77 -6.11 -3.34 11.71
N SER A 78 -5.74 -3.72 10.49
CA SER A 78 -6.39 -4.76 9.69
C SER A 78 -5.68 -6.12 9.82
N CYS A 79 -4.68 -6.39 8.99
CA CYS A 79 -4.05 -7.70 8.88
C CYS A 79 -3.32 -8.12 10.17
N GLY A 80 -2.65 -7.17 10.85
CA GLY A 80 -1.99 -7.45 12.12
C GLY A 80 -2.96 -7.89 13.22
N ASN A 81 -4.08 -7.19 13.38
CA ASN A 81 -5.10 -7.55 14.36
C ASN A 81 -5.81 -8.87 14.02
N ARG A 82 -6.09 -9.12 12.73
CA ARG A 82 -6.66 -10.40 12.28
C ARG A 82 -5.76 -11.58 12.65
N ALA A 83 -4.46 -11.46 12.40
CA ALA A 83 -3.47 -12.48 12.76
C ALA A 83 -3.41 -12.71 14.28
N LYS A 84 -3.43 -11.64 15.08
CA LYS A 84 -3.49 -11.76 16.56
C LYS A 84 -4.75 -12.49 17.02
N ALA A 85 -5.91 -12.16 16.46
CA ALA A 85 -7.19 -12.79 16.81
C ALA A 85 -7.22 -14.29 16.44
N GLN A 86 -6.71 -14.65 15.26
CA GLN A 86 -6.58 -16.05 14.84
C GLN A 86 -5.65 -16.83 15.79
N ASN A 87 -4.48 -16.27 16.12
CA ASN A 87 -3.54 -16.90 17.06
C ASN A 87 -4.13 -17.06 18.45
N PHE A 88 -4.88 -16.08 18.94
CA PHE A 88 -5.59 -16.16 20.21
C PHE A 88 -6.62 -17.29 20.22
N ARG A 89 -7.44 -17.41 19.16
CA ARG A 89 -8.41 -18.50 19.01
C ARG A 89 -7.73 -19.87 18.95
N ARG A 90 -6.64 -20.02 18.18
CA ARG A 90 -5.85 -21.26 18.10
C ARG A 90 -5.32 -21.69 19.47
N ARG A 91 -4.77 -20.75 20.25
CA ARG A 91 -4.28 -21.01 21.60
C ARG A 91 -5.40 -21.44 22.55
N ARG A 92 -6.57 -20.81 22.49
CA ARG A 92 -7.72 -21.19 23.32
C ARG A 92 -8.31 -22.54 22.93
N ALA A 93 -8.40 -22.84 21.64
CA ALA A 93 -8.84 -24.15 21.17
C ALA A 93 -7.89 -25.26 21.63
N ALA A 94 -6.57 -25.04 21.52
CA ALA A 94 -5.58 -25.98 22.01
C ALA A 94 -5.62 -26.17 23.54
N ALA A 95 -5.80 -25.09 24.30
CA ALA A 95 -5.94 -25.17 25.76
C ALA A 95 -7.22 -25.88 26.21
N GLY A 96 -8.31 -25.74 25.46
CA GLY A 96 -9.57 -26.46 25.72
C GLY A 96 -9.59 -27.91 25.23
N ALA A 97 -8.69 -28.29 24.33
CA ALA A 97 -8.55 -29.67 23.85
C ALA A 97 -7.63 -30.54 24.74
N VAL A 98 -6.94 -29.92 25.71
CA VAL A 98 -6.05 -30.60 26.67
C VAL A 98 -6.73 -30.81 28.04
N ALA A 99 -7.97 -30.33 28.19
CA ALA A 99 -8.84 -30.57 29.35
C ALA A 99 -9.90 -31.63 29.02
#